data_AF-A0A267F7K1-F1
#
_entry.id   AF-A0A267F7K1-F1
#
_cell.length_a   1.000
_cell.length_b   1.000
_cell.length_c   1.000
_cell.angle_alpha   90.00
_cell.angle_beta   90.00
_cell.angle_gamma   90.00
#
_symmetry.space_group_name_H-M   'P 1'
#
loop_
_entity.id
_entity.type
_entity.pdbx_description
1 polymer ?
#
loop_
_entity_poly.entity_id
_entity_poly.type
_entity_poly.pdbx_seq_one_letter_code
_entity_poly.pdbx_strand_id
1 'polypeptide(L)'
;MSSEGSSGDNVDDSAYAAPPGTSSGMPIAAASTPDAEDPLKACRWALRHPKQEVAVLASLARADRGLRMRVCRGVFELCRRELGDRRALVEHCLLELADAEVDSGLSHGRPAWQLADSAECTGRLLARLRNRVTEGQLSHYFNVRVNLLAGLTRRERLAAAARLELFIRRPEALLRAATASATAESGSQIEDRTVDPCF
;
A
#
# COMPACT_ATOMS: atom_id res chain seq x y z
N MET A 1 -76.42 3.37 -1.05
CA MET A 1 -76.94 3.34 -2.43
C MET A 1 -75.86 2.69 -3.29
N SER A 2 -76.23 1.58 -3.94
CA SER A 2 -75.60 0.87 -5.07
C SER A 2 -74.12 0.48 -4.93
N SER A 3 -73.72 -0.78 -4.69
CA SER A 3 -73.95 -2.06 -5.41
C SER A 3 -73.15 -2.20 -6.71
N GLU A 4 -72.74 -3.47 -6.95
CA GLU A 4 -72.14 -4.11 -8.14
C GLU A 4 -70.61 -4.30 -8.07
N GLY A 5 -70.04 -5.51 -8.16
CA GLY A 5 -70.59 -6.85 -8.43
C GLY A 5 -69.75 -7.60 -9.49
N SER A 6 -69.66 -8.93 -9.33
CA SER A 6 -69.12 -9.97 -10.23
C SER A 6 -67.60 -10.13 -10.32
N SER A 7 -66.99 -11.23 -9.85
CA SER A 7 -67.21 -12.69 -10.08
C SER A 7 -66.75 -13.18 -11.46
N GLY A 8 -65.85 -14.17 -11.44
CA GLY A 8 -65.38 -14.88 -12.62
C GLY A 8 -64.29 -15.88 -12.26
N ASP A 9 -64.68 -17.01 -11.65
CA ASP A 9 -63.90 -18.24 -11.60
C ASP A 9 -63.69 -18.79 -13.03
N ASN A 10 -62.51 -19.36 -13.30
CA ASN A 10 -62.43 -20.72 -13.85
C ASN A 10 -61.01 -21.28 -13.83
N VAL A 11 -60.98 -22.55 -13.42
CA VAL A 11 -59.87 -23.50 -13.31
C VAL A 11 -59.80 -24.30 -14.63
N ASP A 12 -58.60 -24.57 -15.12
CA ASP A 12 -58.15 -25.88 -15.65
C ASP A 12 -56.70 -25.73 -16.14
N ASP A 13 -55.74 -26.38 -15.52
CA ASP A 13 -55.38 -27.80 -15.70
C ASP A 13 -54.48 -28.00 -16.93
N SER A 14 -53.19 -28.03 -16.66
CA SER A 14 -52.21 -28.71 -17.50
C SER A 14 -51.01 -29.06 -16.65
N ALA A 15 -51.12 -30.26 -16.07
CA ALA A 15 -50.04 -31.09 -15.62
C ALA A 15 -48.86 -31.06 -16.62
N TYR A 16 -47.70 -30.62 -16.16
CA TYR A 16 -46.44 -31.08 -16.74
C TYR A 16 -45.66 -31.82 -15.66
N ALA A 17 -45.57 -33.13 -15.88
CA ALA A 17 -44.97 -34.10 -15.00
C ALA A 17 -43.49 -33.76 -14.71
N ALA A 18 -43.14 -33.77 -13.42
CA ALA A 18 -41.75 -33.86 -13.00
C ALA A 18 -41.26 -35.32 -13.17
N PRO A 19 -40.13 -35.58 -13.84
CA PRO A 19 -39.53 -36.91 -13.82
C PRO A 19 -38.81 -37.15 -12.48
N PRO A 20 -38.94 -38.35 -11.87
CA PRO A 20 -38.13 -38.72 -10.72
C PRO A 20 -36.76 -39.18 -11.22
N GLY A 21 -35.72 -38.40 -10.92
CA GLY A 21 -34.34 -38.71 -11.27
C GLY A 21 -33.42 -38.44 -10.09
N THR A 22 -33.30 -39.43 -9.21
CA THR A 22 -32.21 -39.53 -8.24
C THR A 22 -30.88 -39.51 -8.98
N SER A 23 -30.09 -38.46 -8.78
CA SER A 23 -28.67 -38.49 -9.04
C SER A 23 -28.01 -37.62 -7.98
N SER A 24 -27.25 -38.32 -7.13
CA SER A 24 -26.40 -37.77 -6.08
C SER A 24 -25.36 -36.86 -6.72
N GLY A 25 -25.71 -35.60 -6.91
CA GLY A 25 -24.80 -34.54 -7.33
C GLY A 25 -24.00 -34.08 -6.12
N MET A 26 -22.87 -34.74 -5.90
CA MET A 26 -21.81 -34.28 -4.99
C MET A 26 -21.61 -32.76 -5.17
N PRO A 27 -21.41 -31.98 -4.09
CA PRO A 27 -20.93 -30.62 -4.25
C PRO A 27 -19.57 -30.73 -4.96
N ILE A 28 -19.51 -30.31 -6.22
CA ILE A 28 -18.24 -29.98 -6.84
C ILE A 28 -17.75 -28.78 -6.03
N ALA A 29 -16.96 -29.07 -5.00
CA ALA A 29 -16.05 -28.10 -4.45
C ALA A 29 -15.30 -27.56 -5.66
N ALA A 30 -15.57 -26.30 -6.01
CA ALA A 30 -14.65 -25.52 -6.79
C ALA A 30 -13.37 -25.48 -5.96
N ALA A 31 -12.53 -26.50 -6.16
CA ALA A 31 -11.15 -26.46 -5.75
C ALA A 31 -10.60 -25.24 -6.48
N SER A 32 -10.49 -24.14 -5.73
CA SER A 32 -9.64 -23.02 -6.10
C SER A 32 -8.29 -23.64 -6.37
N THR A 33 -8.03 -23.89 -7.65
CA THR A 33 -6.71 -24.26 -8.12
C THR A 33 -5.83 -23.10 -7.67
N PRO A 34 -4.77 -23.36 -6.88
CA PRO A 34 -3.82 -22.31 -6.57
C PRO A 34 -3.35 -21.76 -7.92
N ASP A 35 -3.47 -20.44 -8.10
CA ASP A 35 -3.05 -19.72 -9.30
C ASP A 35 -1.81 -20.39 -9.87
N ALA A 36 -1.96 -21.05 -11.02
CA ALA A 36 -0.83 -21.62 -11.73
C ALA A 36 0.09 -20.43 -12.04
N GLU A 37 1.16 -20.28 -11.27
CA GLU A 37 2.14 -19.23 -11.48
C GLU A 37 2.61 -19.33 -12.92
N ASP A 38 2.26 -18.31 -13.71
CA ASP A 38 2.55 -18.20 -15.13
C ASP A 38 4.02 -18.61 -15.37
N PRO A 39 4.30 -19.75 -16.04
CA PRO A 39 5.66 -20.32 -16.12
C PRO A 39 6.63 -19.37 -16.80
N LEU A 40 6.13 -18.37 -17.54
CA LEU A 40 6.90 -17.30 -18.14
C LEU A 40 7.41 -16.27 -17.12
N LYS A 41 6.85 -16.15 -15.90
CA LYS A 41 7.41 -15.30 -14.84
C LYS A 41 8.79 -15.78 -14.39
N ALA A 42 9.00 -17.10 -14.33
CA ALA A 42 10.28 -17.69 -13.93
C ALA A 42 11.41 -17.42 -14.96
N CYS A 43 11.06 -17.17 -16.22
CA CYS A 43 12.01 -16.87 -17.30
C CYS A 43 12.27 -15.37 -17.52
N ARG A 44 11.65 -14.49 -16.72
CA ARG A 44 11.84 -13.04 -16.85
C ARG A 44 13.00 -12.56 -15.98
N TRP A 45 13.91 -11.83 -16.61
CA TRP A 45 14.98 -11.15 -15.91
C TRP A 45 14.42 -9.88 -15.25
N ALA A 46 14.59 -9.77 -13.94
CA ALA A 46 14.22 -8.55 -13.22
C ALA A 46 15.30 -7.48 -13.46
N LEU A 47 14.93 -6.39 -14.13
CA LEU A 47 15.78 -5.21 -14.23
C LEU A 47 15.89 -4.60 -12.83
N ARG A 48 17.11 -4.44 -12.32
CA ARG A 48 17.37 -3.81 -11.01
C ARG A 48 18.20 -2.54 -11.21
N HIS A 49 17.86 -1.48 -10.48
CA HIS A 49 18.59 -0.19 -10.49
C HIS A 49 19.27 0.16 -9.16
N PRO A 50 19.90 -0.81 -8.44
CA PRO A 50 20.31 -0.60 -7.06
C PRO A 50 21.41 0.48 -6.94
N LYS A 51 22.30 0.58 -7.94
CA LYS A 51 23.39 1.57 -7.92
C LYS A 51 22.86 2.99 -8.09
N GLN A 52 21.92 3.19 -9.01
CA GLN A 52 21.32 4.51 -9.27
C GLN A 52 20.44 4.96 -8.10
N GLU A 53 19.61 4.07 -7.57
CA GLU A 53 18.76 4.34 -6.40
C GLU A 53 19.60 4.74 -5.19
N VAL A 54 20.62 3.94 -4.86
CA VAL A 54 21.53 4.23 -3.75
C VAL A 54 22.25 5.56 -3.98
N ALA A 55 22.73 5.84 -5.18
CA ALA A 55 23.43 7.09 -5.48
C ALA A 55 22.53 8.33 -5.28
N VAL A 56 21.29 8.30 -5.77
CA VAL A 56 20.35 9.43 -5.63
C VAL A 56 19.92 9.60 -4.17
N LEU A 57 19.53 8.52 -3.49
CA LEU A 57 19.16 8.59 -2.08
C LEU A 57 20.33 9.07 -1.20
N ALA A 58 21.56 8.63 -1.48
CA ALA A 58 22.75 9.12 -0.78
C ALA A 58 23.06 10.58 -1.08
N SER A 59 22.76 11.07 -2.28
CA SER A 59 22.90 12.49 -2.62
C SER A 59 21.87 13.34 -1.86
N LEU A 60 20.61 12.91 -1.83
CA LEU A 60 19.54 13.55 -1.07
C LEU A 60 19.87 13.58 0.44
N ALA A 61 20.33 12.46 0.99
CA ALA A 61 20.74 12.36 2.38
C ALA A 61 21.90 13.32 2.72
N ARG A 62 22.83 13.54 1.80
CA ARG A 62 23.92 14.52 2.01
C ARG A 62 23.40 15.96 1.99
N ALA A 63 22.42 16.26 1.13
CA ALA A 63 21.87 17.61 1.00
C ALA A 63 21.12 18.09 2.26
N ASP A 64 20.50 17.17 3.02
CA ASP A 64 19.65 17.49 4.17
C ASP A 64 20.09 16.83 5.49
N ARG A 65 21.34 16.35 5.55
CA ARG A 65 21.91 15.63 6.70
C ARG A 65 21.07 14.40 7.10
N GLY A 66 20.50 13.71 6.11
CA GLY A 66 19.79 12.45 6.26
C GLY A 66 18.37 12.59 6.78
N LEU A 67 17.79 13.79 6.77
CA LEU A 67 16.43 13.99 7.26
C LEU A 67 15.40 13.25 6.39
N ARG A 68 15.46 13.40 5.07
CA ARG A 68 14.60 12.65 4.12
C ARG A 68 14.65 11.15 4.38
N MET A 69 15.84 10.59 4.63
CA MET A 69 16.00 9.15 4.88
C MET A 69 15.35 8.74 6.20
N ARG A 70 15.50 9.55 7.25
CA ARG A 70 14.84 9.29 8.55
C ARG A 70 13.32 9.36 8.44
N VAL A 71 12.79 10.37 7.77
CA VAL A 71 11.35 10.50 7.51
C VAL A 71 10.85 9.33 6.67
N CYS A 72 11.56 8.97 5.61
CA CYS A 72 11.22 7.82 4.76
C CYS A 72 11.17 6.51 5.55
N ARG A 73 12.15 6.26 6.41
CA ARG A 73 12.17 5.09 7.29
C ARG A 73 11.00 5.09 8.27
N GLY A 74 10.73 6.24 8.91
CA GLY A 74 9.60 6.37 9.83
C GLY A 74 8.24 6.12 9.17
N VAL A 75 8.05 6.67 7.97
CA VAL A 75 6.84 6.43 7.16
C VAL A 75 6.74 4.97 6.74
N PHE A 76 7.85 4.35 6.33
CA PHE A 76 7.86 2.93 6.00
C PHE A 76 7.43 2.07 7.19
N GLU A 77 8.03 2.24 8.37
CA GLU A 77 7.65 1.45 9.55
C GLU A 77 6.19 1.65 9.93
N LEU A 78 5.68 2.89 9.85
CA LEU A 78 4.28 3.19 10.09
C LEU A 78 3.35 2.44 9.12
N CYS A 79 3.73 2.39 7.84
CA CYS A 79 2.90 1.83 6.77
C CYS A 79 3.11 0.32 6.57
N ARG A 80 4.14 -0.27 7.18
CA ARG A 80 4.55 -1.66 6.98
C ARG A 80 3.43 -2.67 7.22
N ARG A 81 2.58 -2.39 8.22
CA ARG A 81 1.41 -3.23 8.54
C ARG A 81 0.35 -3.22 7.43
N GLU A 82 0.26 -2.15 6.66
CA GLU A 82 -0.80 -1.94 5.67
C GLU A 82 -0.38 -2.23 4.24
N LEU A 83 0.88 -1.92 3.92
CA LEU A 83 1.44 -2.08 2.57
C LEU A 83 2.37 -3.29 2.44
N GLY A 84 2.64 -3.99 3.55
CA GLY A 84 3.62 -5.07 3.63
C GLY A 84 5.05 -4.55 3.57
N ASP A 85 6.00 -5.45 3.30
CA ASP A 85 7.42 -5.10 3.12
C ASP A 85 7.67 -4.50 1.72
N ARG A 86 7.05 -3.35 1.45
CA ARG A 86 7.11 -2.63 0.18
C ARG A 86 7.81 -1.29 0.33
N ARG A 87 9.02 -1.31 0.89
CA ARG A 87 9.84 -0.12 1.13
C ARG A 87 10.02 0.77 -0.10
N ALA A 88 10.14 0.15 -1.28
CA ALA A 88 10.25 0.84 -2.56
C ALA A 88 9.10 1.85 -2.78
N LEU A 89 7.88 1.58 -2.34
CA LEU A 89 6.75 2.52 -2.52
C LEU A 89 7.02 3.87 -1.85
N VAL A 90 7.57 3.85 -0.64
CA VAL A 90 7.87 5.05 0.14
C VAL A 90 9.08 5.78 -0.45
N GLU A 91 10.11 5.04 -0.84
CA GLU A 91 11.32 5.59 -1.45
C GLU A 91 11.02 6.27 -2.80
N HIS A 92 10.23 5.67 -3.67
CA HIS A 92 9.87 6.29 -4.94
C HIS A 92 8.91 7.49 -4.76
N CYS A 93 8.01 7.48 -3.76
CA CYS A 93 7.22 8.66 -3.41
C CYS A 93 8.11 9.82 -2.90
N LEU A 94 9.17 9.50 -2.16
CA LEU A 94 10.16 10.48 -1.72
C LEU A 94 10.91 11.08 -2.91
N LEU A 95 11.30 10.25 -3.89
CA LEU A 95 11.96 10.73 -5.11
C LEU A 95 11.04 11.64 -5.93
N GLU A 96 9.76 11.30 -6.11
CA GLU A 96 8.78 12.20 -6.77
C GLU A 96 8.60 13.53 -6.02
N LEU A 97 8.66 13.53 -4.69
CA LEU A 97 8.62 14.76 -3.90
C LEU A 97 9.89 15.60 -4.06
N ALA A 98 11.05 14.94 -4.10
CA ALA A 98 12.32 15.61 -4.35
C ALA A 98 12.36 16.29 -5.73
N ASP A 99 11.83 15.63 -6.75
CA ASP A 99 11.74 16.16 -8.12
C ASP A 99 10.81 17.37 -8.19
N ALA A 100 9.62 17.26 -7.60
CA ALA A 100 8.64 18.35 -7.55
C ALA A 100 9.16 19.59 -6.81
N GLU A 101 10.08 19.42 -5.86
CA GLU A 101 10.75 20.54 -5.17
C GLU A 101 11.76 21.27 -6.05
N VAL A 102 12.43 20.54 -6.95
CA VAL A 102 13.33 21.15 -7.95
C VAL A 102 12.50 21.95 -8.95
N ASP A 103 11.42 21.36 -9.47
CA ASP A 103 10.55 21.99 -10.48
C ASP A 103 9.81 23.23 -9.96
N SER A 104 9.42 23.24 -8.68
CA SER A 104 8.68 24.34 -8.07
C SER A 104 9.53 25.56 -7.71
N GLY A 105 10.85 25.54 -7.95
CA GLY A 105 11.72 26.69 -7.68
C GLY A 105 11.82 27.06 -6.19
N LEU A 106 11.34 26.21 -5.28
CA LEU A 106 11.45 26.35 -3.81
C LEU A 106 12.90 26.33 -3.30
N SER A 107 13.88 26.23 -4.20
CA SER A 107 15.31 26.34 -3.96
C SER A 107 15.78 27.75 -3.52
N HIS A 108 14.91 28.77 -3.54
CA HIS A 108 15.27 30.14 -3.21
C HIS A 108 14.75 30.55 -1.83
N GLY A 109 15.43 30.12 -0.76
CA GLY A 109 15.42 30.83 0.53
C GLY A 109 15.43 30.00 1.81
N ARG A 110 14.94 28.75 1.80
CA ARG A 110 14.97 27.88 2.99
C ARG A 110 15.14 26.42 2.53
N PRO A 111 16.07 25.63 3.08
CA PRO A 111 16.15 24.21 2.73
C PRO A 111 14.83 23.55 3.14
N ALA A 112 14.09 22.98 2.18
CA ALA A 112 12.75 22.43 2.39
C ALA A 112 12.68 21.28 3.43
N TRP A 113 13.84 20.76 3.85
CA TRP A 113 13.98 19.64 4.78
C TRP A 113 14.83 20.06 5.98
N GLN A 114 14.20 20.77 6.93
CA GLN A 114 14.77 21.05 8.24
C GLN A 114 14.11 20.20 9.32
N LEU A 115 14.83 19.95 10.41
CA LEU A 115 14.31 19.18 11.53
C LEU A 115 13.01 19.79 12.11
N ALA A 116 12.94 21.13 12.14
CA ALA A 116 11.76 21.88 12.57
C ALA A 116 10.52 21.57 11.72
N ASP A 117 10.71 21.27 10.44
CA ASP A 117 9.65 21.01 9.46
C ASP A 117 9.45 19.50 9.24
N SER A 118 10.04 18.64 10.07
CA SER A 118 10.03 17.17 9.91
C SER A 118 8.62 16.56 9.94
N ALA A 119 7.72 17.12 10.77
CA ALA A 119 6.33 16.70 10.82
C ALA A 119 5.59 17.04 9.52
N GLU A 120 5.81 18.23 8.97
CA GLU A 120 5.24 18.65 7.70
C GLU A 120 5.76 17.78 6.55
N CYS A 121 7.07 17.53 6.50
CA CYS A 121 7.70 16.65 5.52
C CYS A 121 7.13 15.22 5.57
N THR A 122 6.89 14.71 6.79
CA THR A 122 6.25 13.40 7.01
C THR A 122 4.83 13.40 6.46
N GLY A 123 4.05 14.44 6.74
CA GLY A 123 2.69 14.62 6.22
C GLY A 123 2.64 14.69 4.69
N ARG A 124 3.56 15.44 4.07
CA ARG A 124 3.69 15.52 2.60
C ARG A 124 4.00 14.16 1.99
N LEU A 125 4.91 13.38 2.58
CA LEU A 125 5.25 12.04 2.12
C LEU A 125 4.08 11.06 2.26
N LEU A 126 3.38 11.07 3.40
CA LEU A 126 2.19 10.24 3.60
C LEU A 126 1.06 10.61 2.63
N ALA A 127 0.81 11.90 2.42
CA ALA A 127 -0.20 12.37 1.47
C ALA A 127 0.12 11.94 0.03
N ARG A 128 1.40 12.03 -0.38
CA ARG A 128 1.85 11.54 -1.68
C ARG A 128 1.62 10.04 -1.81
N LEU A 129 2.05 9.26 -0.82
CA LEU A 129 1.87 7.81 -0.79
C LEU A 129 0.38 7.43 -0.87
N ARG A 130 -0.47 8.07 -0.07
CA ARG A 130 -1.93 7.88 -0.08
C ARG A 130 -2.51 8.14 -1.47
N ASN A 131 -2.15 9.24 -2.11
CA ASN A 131 -2.65 9.58 -3.45
C ASN A 131 -2.29 8.49 -4.46
N ARG A 132 -1.02 8.08 -4.49
CA ARG A 132 -0.52 7.04 -5.40
C ARG A 132 -1.19 5.70 -5.18
N VAL A 133 -1.36 5.31 -3.92
CA VAL A 133 -2.08 4.09 -3.54
C VAL A 133 -3.55 4.17 -4.01
N THR A 134 -4.21 5.31 -3.81
CA THR A 134 -5.61 5.52 -4.22
C THR A 134 -5.78 5.45 -5.74
N GLU A 135 -4.89 6.12 -6.48
CA GLU A 135 -4.81 6.08 -7.95
C GLU A 135 -4.49 4.67 -8.46
N GLY A 136 -3.77 3.87 -7.66
CA GLY A 136 -3.28 2.56 -8.06
C GLY A 136 -2.11 2.61 -9.04
N GLN A 137 -1.46 3.77 -9.13
CA GLN A 137 -0.36 4.01 -10.03
C GLN A 137 0.79 4.69 -9.28
N LEU A 138 1.92 3.98 -9.22
CA LEU A 138 3.20 4.53 -8.79
C LEU A 138 4.27 3.96 -9.72
N SER A 139 4.75 4.80 -10.61
CA SER A 139 5.82 4.41 -11.52
C SER A 139 7.15 4.30 -10.77
N HIS A 140 7.95 3.31 -11.13
CA HIS A 140 9.33 3.23 -10.66
C HIS A 140 10.11 4.43 -11.22
N TYR A 141 10.84 5.13 -10.35
CA TYR A 141 11.49 6.41 -10.69
C TYR A 141 12.43 6.31 -11.89
N PHE A 142 13.28 5.27 -11.94
CA PHE A 142 14.20 5.04 -13.08
C PHE A 142 13.58 4.28 -14.26
N ASN A 143 12.33 3.80 -14.12
CA ASN A 143 11.65 3.04 -15.16
C ASN A 143 10.15 3.28 -15.09
N VAL A 144 9.70 4.33 -15.78
CA VAL A 144 8.32 4.81 -15.72
C VAL A 144 7.26 3.78 -16.14
N ARG A 145 7.67 2.73 -16.87
CA ARG A 145 6.79 1.65 -17.33
C ARG A 145 6.45 0.63 -16.25
N VAL A 146 7.21 0.60 -15.15
CA VAL A 146 6.98 -0.35 -14.04
C VAL A 146 6.07 0.30 -13.02
N ASN A 147 4.85 -0.23 -12.84
CA ASN A 147 3.97 0.19 -11.77
C ASN A 147 4.21 -0.65 -10.50
N LEU A 148 4.70 -0.02 -9.45
CA LEU A 148 5.01 -0.65 -8.16
C LEU A 148 3.75 -1.09 -7.39
N LEU A 149 2.58 -0.58 -7.75
CA LEU A 149 1.29 -0.93 -7.16
C LEU A 149 0.54 -2.00 -7.94
N ALA A 150 1.12 -2.54 -9.03
CA ALA A 150 0.46 -3.54 -9.88
C ALA A 150 0.12 -4.84 -9.14
N GLY A 151 0.86 -5.17 -8.08
CA GLY A 151 0.62 -6.35 -7.24
C GLY A 151 -0.42 -6.17 -6.14
N LEU A 152 -1.09 -5.01 -6.06
CA LEU A 152 -2.14 -4.74 -5.09
C LEU A 152 -3.51 -4.70 -5.77
N THR A 153 -4.49 -5.41 -5.21
CA THR A 153 -5.88 -5.32 -5.64
C THR A 153 -6.48 -3.95 -5.33
N ARG A 154 -7.53 -3.55 -6.05
CA ARG A 154 -8.24 -2.28 -5.77
C ARG A 154 -8.72 -2.19 -4.31
N ARG A 155 -9.19 -3.30 -3.74
CA ARG A 155 -9.67 -3.36 -2.35
C ARG A 155 -8.55 -3.11 -1.35
N GLU A 156 -7.39 -3.76 -1.52
CA GLU A 156 -6.23 -3.56 -0.66
C GLU A 156 -5.73 -2.12 -0.74
N ARG A 157 -5.70 -1.54 -1.95
CA ARG A 157 -5.31 -0.15 -2.14
C ARG A 157 -6.22 0.83 -1.41
N LEU A 158 -7.54 0.68 -1.54
CA LEU A 158 -8.49 1.55 -0.84
C LEU A 158 -8.42 1.38 0.69
N ALA A 159 -8.23 0.16 1.18
CA ALA A 159 -8.05 -0.11 2.61
C ALA A 159 -6.77 0.56 3.15
N ALA A 160 -5.65 0.43 2.43
CA ALA A 160 -4.40 1.07 2.79
C ALA A 160 -4.52 2.60 2.74
N ALA A 161 -5.13 3.16 1.68
CA ALA A 161 -5.35 4.60 1.56
C ALA A 161 -6.20 5.17 2.71
N ALA A 162 -7.27 4.47 3.11
CA ALA A 162 -8.10 4.88 4.25
C ALA A 162 -7.30 4.91 5.57
N ARG A 163 -6.39 3.96 5.77
CA ARG A 163 -5.52 3.94 6.96
C ARG A 163 -4.44 5.01 6.92
N LEU A 164 -3.85 5.27 5.75
CA LEU A 164 -2.93 6.40 5.55
C LEU A 164 -3.61 7.73 5.85
N GLU A 165 -4.88 7.90 5.46
CA GLU A 165 -5.68 9.09 5.78
C GLU A 165 -5.87 9.26 7.29
N LEU A 166 -6.03 8.18 8.06
CA LEU A 166 -6.10 8.24 9.52
C LEU A 166 -4.79 8.74 10.13
N PHE A 167 -3.64 8.32 9.60
CA PHE A 167 -2.34 8.82 10.07
C PHE A 167 -2.18 10.31 9.78
N ILE A 168 -2.60 10.77 8.61
CA ILE A 168 -2.54 12.20 8.24
C ILE A 168 -3.43 13.05 9.16
N ARG A 169 -4.66 12.59 9.43
CA ARG A 169 -5.63 13.33 10.26
C ARG A 169 -5.35 13.28 11.75
N ARG A 170 -4.59 12.29 12.23
CA ARG A 170 -4.28 12.10 13.66
C ARG A 170 -2.75 12.02 13.87
N PRO A 171 -2.04 13.16 13.83
CA PRO A 171 -0.59 13.19 14.01
C PRO A 171 -0.14 12.64 15.38
N GLU A 172 -0.99 12.66 16.39
CA GLU A 172 -0.74 12.03 17.70
C GLU A 172 -0.65 10.50 17.63
N ALA A 173 -1.38 9.86 16.71
CA ALA A 173 -1.26 8.43 16.45
C ALA A 173 0.07 8.09 15.76
N LEU A 174 0.54 9.01 14.92
CA LEU A 174 1.85 8.99 14.28
C LEU A 174 2.98 9.09 15.32
N LEU A 175 2.86 10.02 16.29
CA LEU A 175 3.82 10.17 17.38
C LEU A 175 3.87 8.93 18.27
N ARG A 176 2.70 8.34 18.62
CA ARG A 176 2.65 7.11 19.41
C ARG A 176 3.21 5.89 18.68
N ALA A 177 3.00 5.79 17.38
CA ALA A 177 3.60 4.73 16.56
C ALA A 177 5.12 4.92 16.43
N ALA A 178 5.58 6.17 16.24
CA ALA A 178 6.99 6.49 16.18
C ALA A 178 7.72 6.22 17.50
N THR A 179 7.12 6.56 18.65
CA THR A 179 7.69 6.23 19.96
C THR A 179 7.68 4.72 20.22
N ALA A 180 6.62 4.01 19.86
CA ALA A 180 6.55 2.55 19.98
C ALA A 180 7.64 1.85 19.13
N SER A 181 7.87 2.31 17.89
CA SER A 181 8.95 1.80 17.03
C SER A 181 10.34 2.13 17.58
N ALA A 182 10.56 3.35 18.09
CA ALA A 182 11.84 3.73 18.71
C ALA A 182 12.14 2.92 19.99
N THR A 183 11.12 2.60 20.78
CA THR A 183 11.26 1.73 21.96
C THR A 183 11.49 0.27 21.57
N ALA A 184 10.92 -0.20 20.47
CA ALA A 184 11.18 -1.55 19.95
C ALA A 184 12.61 -1.69 19.43
N GLU A 185 13.16 -0.66 18.76
CA GLU A 185 14.56 -0.62 18.33
C GLU A 185 15.53 -0.49 19.52
N SER A 186 15.18 0.27 20.56
CA SER A 186 15.97 0.32 21.80
C SER A 186 15.90 -0.99 22.59
N GLY A 187 14.77 -1.70 22.58
CA GLY A 187 14.64 -3.04 23.17
C GLY A 187 15.49 -4.08 22.43
N SER A 188 15.51 -4.05 21.09
CA SER A 188 16.34 -4.98 20.31
C SER A 188 17.84 -4.69 20.44
N GLN A 189 18.25 -3.44 20.70
CA GLN A 189 19.66 -3.13 21.01
C GLN A 189 20.10 -3.56 22.41
N ILE A 190 19.17 -3.85 23.33
CA ILE A 190 19.48 -4.39 24.65
C ILE A 190 19.57 -5.92 24.61
N GLU A 191 18.79 -6.58 23.76
CA GLU A 191 18.87 -8.04 23.57
C GLU A 191 20.06 -8.50 22.71
N ASP A 192 20.55 -7.67 21.79
CA ASP A 192 21.68 -8.00 20.89
C ASP A 192 23.07 -7.62 21.45
N ARG A 193 23.15 -7.26 22.75
CA ARG A 193 24.41 -6.97 23.47
C ARG A 193 24.74 -7.96 24.58
N THR A 194 24.02 -9.07 24.63
CA THR A 194 24.34 -10.21 25.48
C THR A 194 24.66 -11.40 24.58
N VAL A 195 25.93 -11.82 24.59
CA VAL A 195 26.56 -12.94 23.83
C VAL A 195 27.04 -12.48 22.43
N ASP A 196 28.33 -12.24 22.16
CA ASP A 196 29.49 -13.13 22.35
C ASP A 196 30.79 -12.36 22.73
N PRO A 197 31.55 -12.77 23.74
CA PRO A 197 32.95 -12.38 23.91
C PRO A 197 33.84 -13.49 23.32
N CYS A 198 34.06 -13.53 22.00
CA CYS A 198 35.15 -14.30 21.39
C CYS A 198 35.49 -13.73 20.00
N PHE A 199 36.79 -13.46 19.82
CA PHE A 199 37.54 -12.90 18.67
C PHE A 199 37.69 -11.38 18.62
#